data_AF-A0A920S8M8-F1
#
_entry.id   AF-A0A920S8M8-F1
#
_cell.length_a   1.000
_cell.length_b   1.000
_cell.length_c   1.000
_cell.angle_alpha   90.00
_cell.angle_beta   90.00
_cell.angle_gamma   90.00
#
_symmetry.space_group_name_H-M   'P 1'
#
loop_
_entity.id
_entity.type
_entity.pdbx_description
1 polymer ?
#
loop_
_entity_poly.entity_id
_entity_poly.type
_entity_poly.pdbx_seq_one_letter_code
_entity_poly.pdbx_strand_id
1 'polypeptide(L)'
;MVKRKKLGMSLILGSAMMAAGPVMAGCSTGVSADEWAATEGAIGRINMEAVQEAFERSKSVEEFEKRLNEIYEGDGIVLIRAKEEGGKRTIEAFEDLDRNGELEPGQDDLLFAIANENGSNELRGNGANRHYSAFGGGGNFLFTYLIFSSMTRGGYGYYTPRSRVPQMETDRTNYRNSPAYSGGPGGGQIGKNSQYYSKQSSANRSSYSSAGRQLSPARQSYIGNQKSSGAFKSSGTGVRSSFGKSGGRSGGMRGAGGGQVIIGNLR
;
A
#
# COMPACT_ATOMS: atom_id res chain seq x y z
N MET A 1 30.45 74.03 38.67
CA MET A 1 31.43 72.92 38.82
C MET A 1 30.76 71.78 39.58
N VAL A 2 30.49 70.68 38.89
CA VAL A 2 29.80 69.49 39.42
C VAL A 2 30.82 68.53 40.01
N LYS A 3 30.72 68.19 41.30
CA LYS A 3 31.48 67.10 41.93
C LYS A 3 30.60 65.85 42.02
N ARG A 4 30.89 64.86 41.17
CA ARG A 4 30.28 63.52 41.20
C ARG A 4 30.91 62.70 42.34
N LYS A 5 30.08 62.13 43.22
CA LYS A 5 30.46 61.03 44.12
C LYS A 5 30.06 59.70 43.46
N LYS A 6 31.00 58.76 43.39
CA LYS A 6 30.77 57.34 43.11
C LYS A 6 30.32 56.66 44.40
N LEU A 7 29.34 55.75 44.33
CA LEU A 7 29.37 54.39 44.89
C LEU A 7 28.01 53.70 44.63
N GLY A 8 28.03 52.37 44.46
CA GLY A 8 26.86 51.51 44.68
C GLY A 8 26.39 50.72 43.48
N MET A 9 27.06 49.60 43.21
CA MET A 9 26.59 48.53 42.33
C MET A 9 25.49 47.76 43.07
N SER A 10 24.27 47.74 42.53
CA SER A 10 23.27 46.74 42.91
C SER A 10 22.40 46.39 41.71
N LEU A 11 22.47 45.12 41.34
CA LEU A 11 21.76 44.46 40.26
C LEU A 11 20.34 44.16 40.76
N ILE A 12 19.33 44.80 40.19
CA ILE A 12 17.94 44.30 40.26
C ILE A 12 17.43 44.21 38.83
N LEU A 13 17.46 42.98 38.31
CA LEU A 13 16.76 42.57 37.11
C LEU A 13 15.25 42.75 37.32
N GLY A 14 14.63 43.52 36.44
CA GLY A 14 13.18 43.72 36.39
C GLY A 14 12.70 43.88 34.96
N SER A 15 13.14 42.99 34.07
CA SER A 15 12.58 42.88 32.72
C SER A 15 11.20 42.24 32.81
N ALA A 16 10.16 43.05 32.59
CA ALA A 16 8.82 42.60 32.27
C ALA A 16 8.89 41.83 30.94
N MET A 17 9.08 40.51 31.03
CA MET A 17 8.84 39.63 29.88
C MET A 17 7.33 39.53 29.71
N MET A 18 6.84 40.08 28.60
CA MET A 18 5.62 39.57 27.97
C MET A 18 5.79 38.06 27.88
N ALA A 19 5.02 37.32 28.69
CA ALA A 19 4.95 35.87 28.59
C ALA A 19 4.34 35.55 27.22
N ALA A 20 5.19 35.34 26.22
CA ALA A 20 4.85 34.49 25.10
C ALA A 20 4.54 33.12 25.72
N GLY A 21 3.27 32.90 26.03
CA GLY A 21 2.78 31.60 26.46
C GLY A 21 3.28 30.57 25.46
N PRO A 22 3.73 29.40 25.92
CA PRO A 22 4.06 28.34 24.98
C PRO A 22 2.79 28.10 24.17
N VAL A 23 2.82 28.47 22.88
CA VAL A 23 1.95 27.83 21.92
C VAL A 23 2.24 26.36 22.11
N MET A 24 1.30 25.67 22.73
CA MET A 24 1.22 24.23 22.72
C MET A 24 1.19 23.87 21.23
N ALA A 25 2.36 23.65 20.65
CA ALA A 25 2.49 23.00 19.37
C ALA A 25 1.82 21.65 19.60
N GLY A 26 0.56 21.55 19.16
CA GLY A 26 -0.20 20.33 19.28
C GLY A 26 0.66 19.24 18.65
N CYS A 27 1.12 18.30 19.47
CA CYS A 27 1.78 17.10 18.99
C CYS A 27 0.83 16.47 17.98
N SER A 28 1.09 16.62 16.69
CA SER A 28 0.35 15.90 15.67
C SER A 28 0.74 14.43 15.83
N THR A 29 -0.07 13.67 16.55
CA THR A 29 0.06 12.22 16.76
C THR A 29 -0.30 11.44 15.51
N GLY A 30 0.03 11.97 14.32
CA GLY A 30 -0.33 11.43 13.02
C GLY A 30 0.88 11.19 12.14
N VAL A 31 0.80 10.14 11.31
CA VAL A 31 1.74 9.83 10.23
C VAL A 31 1.87 11.05 9.32
N SER A 32 3.09 11.47 8.99
CA SER A 32 3.32 12.52 8.00
C SER A 32 3.02 12.03 6.58
N ALA A 33 2.78 12.96 5.67
CA ALA A 33 2.45 12.61 4.28
C ALA A 33 3.58 11.82 3.58
N ASP A 34 4.84 12.08 3.95
CA ASP A 34 6.01 11.37 3.43
C ASP A 34 6.18 9.98 4.06
N GLU A 35 5.89 9.82 5.35
CA GLU A 35 5.87 8.50 6.00
C GLU A 35 4.77 7.61 5.42
N TRP A 36 3.57 8.16 5.20
CA TRP A 36 2.48 7.45 4.53
C TRP A 36 2.87 7.02 3.12
N ALA A 37 3.42 7.93 2.32
CA ALA A 37 3.84 7.67 0.95
C ALA A 37 5.01 6.69 0.83
N ALA A 38 5.70 6.37 1.93
CA ALA A 38 6.73 5.35 1.99
C ALA A 38 6.20 3.96 2.38
N THR A 39 4.92 3.84 2.75
CA THR A 39 4.31 2.55 3.09
C THR A 39 4.11 1.68 1.84
N GLU A 40 4.18 0.37 2.02
CA GLU A 40 4.07 -0.59 0.92
C GLU A 40 2.72 -0.51 0.20
N GLY A 41 1.63 -0.31 0.95
CA GLY A 41 0.30 -0.11 0.36
C GLY A 41 0.18 1.20 -0.41
N ALA A 42 0.72 2.32 0.10
CA ALA A 42 0.60 3.62 -0.57
C ALA A 42 1.30 3.65 -1.94
N ILE A 43 2.45 2.98 -2.06
CA ILE A 43 3.20 2.90 -3.32
C ILE A 43 2.69 1.83 -4.28
N GLY A 44 1.66 1.07 -3.90
CA GLY A 44 1.08 0.05 -4.76
C GLY A 44 1.76 -1.32 -4.71
N ARG A 45 2.39 -1.69 -3.59
CA ARG A 45 2.90 -3.06 -3.44
C ARG A 45 1.80 -4.04 -3.05
N ILE A 46 1.94 -5.25 -3.58
CA ILE A 46 1.11 -6.40 -3.24
C ILE A 46 2.01 -7.61 -2.99
N ASN A 47 1.57 -8.50 -2.10
CA ASN A 47 2.24 -9.76 -1.86
C ASN A 47 2.07 -10.71 -3.07
N MET A 48 3.06 -10.71 -3.97
CA MET A 48 3.00 -11.46 -5.23
C MET A 48 2.97 -12.99 -5.04
N GLU A 49 3.53 -13.51 -3.94
CA GLU A 49 3.42 -14.94 -3.62
C GLU A 49 2.00 -15.32 -3.23
N ALA A 50 1.33 -14.45 -2.45
CA ALA A 50 -0.08 -14.64 -2.13
C ALA A 50 -0.99 -14.47 -3.36
N VAL A 51 -0.62 -13.59 -4.31
CA VAL A 51 -1.32 -13.46 -5.60
C VAL A 51 -1.20 -14.75 -6.41
N GLN A 52 -0.01 -15.34 -6.48
CA GLN A 52 0.19 -16.64 -7.14
C GLN A 52 -0.67 -17.73 -6.47
N GLU A 53 -0.63 -17.84 -5.15
CA GLU A 53 -1.45 -18.81 -4.42
C GLU A 53 -2.96 -18.58 -4.64
N ALA A 54 -3.41 -17.33 -4.65
CA ALA A 54 -4.79 -16.98 -4.95
C ALA A 54 -5.20 -17.42 -6.36
N PHE A 55 -4.34 -17.18 -7.34
CA PHE A 55 -4.58 -17.61 -8.72
C PHE A 55 -4.64 -19.13 -8.84
N GLU A 56 -3.72 -19.86 -8.21
CA GLU A 56 -3.67 -21.33 -8.30
C GLU A 56 -4.86 -22.02 -7.60
N ARG A 57 -5.42 -21.40 -6.55
CA ARG A 57 -6.46 -22.01 -5.72
C ARG A 57 -7.89 -21.58 -6.06
N SER A 58 -8.09 -20.42 -6.67
CA SER A 58 -9.43 -19.90 -6.90
C SER A 58 -10.18 -20.71 -7.95
N LYS A 59 -11.44 -21.00 -7.68
CA LYS A 59 -12.34 -21.78 -8.54
C LYS A 59 -13.35 -20.92 -9.28
N SER A 60 -13.33 -19.61 -9.03
CA SER A 60 -14.10 -18.63 -9.78
C SER A 60 -13.38 -17.28 -9.81
N VAL A 61 -13.91 -16.38 -10.62
CA VAL A 61 -13.38 -15.02 -10.75
C VAL A 61 -13.70 -14.20 -9.53
N GLU A 62 -14.90 -14.37 -9.00
CA GLU A 62 -15.37 -13.73 -7.78
C GLU A 62 -14.47 -14.10 -6.59
N GLU A 63 -14.10 -15.38 -6.47
CA GLU A 63 -13.19 -15.86 -5.43
C GLU A 63 -11.79 -15.25 -5.60
N PHE A 64 -11.29 -15.22 -6.84
CA PHE A 64 -9.98 -14.63 -7.13
C PHE A 64 -9.93 -13.14 -6.84
N GLU A 65 -10.89 -12.36 -7.34
CA GLU A 65 -10.99 -10.91 -7.09
C GLU A 65 -11.16 -10.58 -5.61
N LYS A 66 -11.97 -11.38 -4.89
CA LYS A 66 -12.10 -11.25 -3.44
C LYS A 66 -10.75 -11.49 -2.78
N ARG A 67 -10.08 -12.60 -3.08
CA ARG A 67 -8.80 -12.95 -2.46
C ARG A 67 -7.71 -11.93 -2.79
N LEU A 68 -7.66 -11.40 -4.01
CA LEU A 68 -6.77 -10.31 -4.39
C LEU A 68 -6.97 -9.07 -3.52
N ASN A 69 -8.21 -8.67 -3.29
CA ASN A 69 -8.54 -7.49 -2.49
C ASN A 69 -8.38 -7.71 -0.98
N GLU A 70 -8.40 -8.95 -0.50
CA GLU A 70 -7.99 -9.31 0.85
C GLU A 70 -6.47 -9.20 1.04
N ILE A 71 -5.68 -9.59 0.02
CA ILE A 71 -4.22 -9.51 0.03
C ILE A 71 -3.75 -8.05 -0.10
N TYR A 72 -4.41 -7.27 -0.94
CA TYR A 72 -4.00 -5.92 -1.26
C TYR A 72 -4.22 -4.95 -0.10
N GLU A 73 -3.16 -4.22 0.27
CA GLU A 73 -3.18 -3.24 1.37
C GLU A 73 -3.30 -1.79 0.89
N GLY A 74 -3.42 -1.54 -0.42
CA GLY A 74 -3.70 -0.20 -0.94
C GLY A 74 -5.07 0.35 -0.57
N ASP A 75 -5.32 1.61 -0.93
CA ASP A 75 -6.57 2.32 -0.61
C ASP A 75 -7.68 1.96 -1.61
N GLY A 76 -7.36 2.00 -2.90
CA GLY A 76 -8.22 1.63 -4.00
C GLY A 76 -8.43 0.14 -4.10
N ILE A 77 -9.49 -0.26 -4.80
CA ILE A 77 -9.81 -1.66 -5.01
C ILE A 77 -9.01 -2.17 -6.21
N VAL A 78 -8.64 -3.45 -6.19
CA VAL A 78 -8.00 -4.10 -7.33
C VAL A 78 -9.08 -4.61 -8.26
N LEU A 79 -9.09 -4.08 -9.49
CA LEU A 79 -9.91 -4.52 -10.61
C LEU A 79 -9.05 -5.37 -11.54
N ILE A 80 -9.66 -6.35 -12.22
CA ILE A 80 -8.96 -7.17 -13.20
C ILE A 80 -9.63 -7.10 -14.56
N ARG A 81 -8.84 -7.30 -15.62
CA ARG A 81 -9.34 -7.67 -16.94
C ARG A 81 -8.59 -8.86 -17.48
N ALA A 82 -9.25 -9.65 -18.29
CA ALA A 82 -8.65 -10.74 -19.04
C ALA A 82 -8.84 -10.52 -20.55
N LYS A 83 -7.84 -10.90 -21.34
CA LYS A 83 -7.91 -10.87 -22.80
C LYS A 83 -7.18 -12.04 -23.42
N GLU A 84 -7.56 -12.39 -24.64
CA GLU A 84 -6.80 -13.29 -25.51
C GLU A 84 -6.44 -12.53 -26.78
N GLU A 85 -5.15 -12.49 -27.10
CA GLU A 85 -4.62 -11.77 -28.26
C GLU A 85 -3.48 -12.61 -28.85
N GLY A 86 -3.59 -13.00 -30.13
CA GLY A 86 -2.55 -13.77 -30.80
C GLY A 86 -2.23 -15.13 -30.14
N GLY A 87 -3.22 -15.78 -29.51
CA GLY A 87 -3.03 -17.05 -28.78
C GLY A 87 -2.41 -16.89 -27.38
N LYS A 88 -2.08 -15.66 -26.97
CA LYS A 88 -1.64 -15.34 -25.62
C LYS A 88 -2.82 -14.85 -24.79
N ARG A 89 -3.05 -15.49 -23.65
CA ARG A 89 -4.07 -15.07 -22.69
C ARG A 89 -3.41 -14.23 -21.61
N THR A 90 -4.03 -13.14 -21.19
CA THR A 90 -3.43 -12.24 -20.19
C THR A 90 -4.50 -11.75 -19.24
N ILE A 91 -4.23 -11.83 -17.94
CA ILE A 91 -4.98 -11.19 -16.86
C ILE A 91 -4.13 -10.02 -16.37
N GLU A 92 -4.71 -8.83 -16.33
CA GLU A 92 -4.06 -7.63 -15.82
C GLU A 92 -4.85 -7.11 -14.63
N ALA A 93 -4.15 -6.76 -13.55
CA ALA A 93 -4.75 -6.28 -12.31
C ALA A 93 -4.30 -4.85 -12.00
N PHE A 94 -5.28 -3.97 -11.83
CA PHE A 94 -5.08 -2.53 -11.63
C PHE A 94 -5.65 -2.11 -10.29
N GLU A 95 -4.98 -1.22 -9.56
CA GLU A 95 -5.67 -0.45 -8.51
C GLU A 95 -6.45 0.69 -9.15
N ASP A 96 -7.74 0.73 -8.86
CA ASP A 96 -8.63 1.85 -9.14
C ASP A 96 -8.27 3.03 -8.23
N LEU A 97 -7.48 3.97 -8.77
CA LEU A 97 -6.89 5.07 -8.00
C LEU A 97 -7.87 6.23 -7.78
N ASP A 98 -8.80 6.45 -8.70
CA ASP A 98 -9.79 7.52 -8.64
C ASP A 98 -11.14 7.05 -8.04
N ARG A 99 -11.29 5.74 -7.83
CA ARG A 99 -12.44 5.06 -7.21
C ARG A 99 -13.71 5.17 -8.06
N ASN A 100 -13.57 5.24 -9.37
CA ASN A 100 -14.70 5.32 -10.28
C ASN A 100 -15.32 3.93 -10.59
N GLY A 101 -14.63 2.85 -10.24
CA GLY A 101 -15.01 1.46 -10.47
C GLY A 101 -14.83 0.98 -11.91
N GLU A 102 -14.09 1.72 -12.72
CA GLU A 102 -13.76 1.46 -14.12
C GLU A 102 -12.25 1.26 -14.25
N LEU A 103 -11.85 0.36 -15.13
CA LEU A 103 -10.43 0.08 -15.37
C LEU A 103 -9.96 0.97 -16.53
N GLU A 104 -9.21 2.01 -16.21
CA GLU A 104 -8.70 2.98 -17.18
C GLU A 104 -7.16 2.97 -17.24
N PRO A 105 -6.57 2.35 -18.28
CA PRO A 105 -5.12 2.37 -18.47
C PRO A 105 -4.59 3.80 -18.55
N GLY A 106 -3.73 4.18 -17.60
CA GLY A 106 -3.12 5.51 -17.54
C GLY A 106 -3.66 6.39 -16.42
N GLN A 107 -4.88 6.12 -15.93
CA GLN A 107 -5.41 6.69 -14.69
C GLN A 107 -5.23 5.73 -13.51
N ASP A 108 -5.29 4.43 -13.79
CA ASP A 108 -5.08 3.37 -12.81
C ASP A 108 -3.64 2.84 -12.81
N ASP A 109 -3.27 2.21 -11.70
CA ASP A 109 -1.94 1.64 -11.53
C ASP A 109 -1.94 0.13 -11.79
N LEU A 110 -1.28 -0.30 -12.85
CA LEU A 110 -1.07 -1.73 -13.14
C LEU A 110 -0.14 -2.33 -12.08
N LEU A 111 -0.68 -3.23 -11.25
CA LEU A 111 0.04 -3.87 -10.16
C LEU A 111 0.80 -5.12 -10.62
N PHE A 112 0.17 -5.93 -11.46
CA PHE A 112 0.74 -7.16 -12.01
C PHE A 112 -0.03 -7.66 -13.23
N ALA A 113 0.59 -8.59 -13.97
CA ALA A 113 -0.05 -9.34 -15.03
C ALA A 113 0.26 -10.83 -14.88
N ILE A 114 -0.71 -11.68 -15.25
CA ILE A 114 -0.54 -13.11 -15.43
C ILE A 114 -0.73 -13.41 -16.90
N ALA A 115 0.26 -14.00 -17.56
CA ALA A 115 0.17 -14.41 -18.94
C ALA A 115 0.14 -15.93 -19.06
N ASN A 116 -0.70 -16.47 -19.93
CA ASN A 116 -0.63 -17.86 -20.38
C ASN A 116 -0.23 -17.89 -21.85
N GLU A 117 0.85 -18.61 -22.13
CA GLU A 117 1.35 -18.84 -23.48
C GLU A 117 1.69 -20.33 -23.59
N ASN A 118 1.09 -21.02 -24.56
CA ASN A 118 1.30 -22.46 -24.80
C ASN A 118 1.14 -23.36 -23.56
N GLY A 119 0.21 -23.01 -22.66
CA GLY A 119 -0.06 -23.78 -21.43
C GLY A 119 0.88 -23.47 -20.25
N SER A 120 1.82 -22.55 -20.44
CA SER A 120 2.72 -22.05 -19.40
C SER A 120 2.20 -20.72 -18.84
N ASN A 121 2.14 -20.60 -17.50
CA ASN A 121 1.73 -19.38 -16.81
C ASN A 121 2.94 -18.58 -16.32
N GLU A 122 2.98 -17.28 -16.59
CA GLU A 122 3.96 -16.34 -16.07
C GLU A 122 3.25 -15.26 -15.25
N LEU A 123 3.62 -15.11 -13.96
CA LEU A 123 3.21 -13.99 -13.12
C LEU A 123 4.32 -12.95 -13.10
N ARG A 124 3.99 -11.72 -13.51
CA ARG A 124 4.93 -10.61 -13.55
C ARG A 124 4.38 -9.40 -12.81
N GLY A 125 5.16 -8.88 -11.86
CA GLY A 125 4.81 -7.63 -11.19
C GLY A 125 5.01 -6.42 -12.11
N ASN A 126 4.23 -5.37 -11.86
CA ASN A 126 4.31 -4.07 -12.52
C ASN A 126 4.36 -2.96 -11.47
N GLY A 127 4.67 -1.72 -11.90
CA GLY A 127 4.80 -0.60 -10.96
C GLY A 127 5.82 -0.90 -9.86
N ALA A 128 5.42 -0.72 -8.60
CA ALA A 128 6.25 -1.04 -7.43
C ALA A 128 6.59 -2.54 -7.28
N ASN A 129 5.89 -3.43 -7.99
CA ASN A 129 6.07 -4.88 -7.95
C ASN A 129 6.98 -5.42 -9.06
N ARG A 130 7.49 -4.59 -9.97
CA ARG A 130 8.27 -5.01 -11.16
C ARG A 130 9.56 -5.80 -10.88
N HIS A 131 10.00 -5.83 -9.62
CA HIS A 131 11.15 -6.62 -9.18
C HIS A 131 10.82 -8.11 -9.03
N TYR A 132 9.55 -8.49 -9.14
CA TYR A 132 9.07 -9.85 -8.98
C TYR A 132 8.61 -10.43 -10.32
N SER A 133 9.07 -11.64 -10.60
CA SER A 133 8.55 -12.51 -11.66
C SER A 133 8.58 -13.95 -11.14
N ALA A 134 7.53 -14.70 -11.41
CA ALA A 134 7.44 -16.12 -11.08
C ALA A 134 6.73 -16.89 -12.19
N PHE A 135 6.97 -18.18 -12.22
CA PHE A 135 6.20 -19.10 -13.04
C PHE A 135 5.01 -19.61 -12.22
N GLY A 136 3.80 -19.57 -12.79
CA GLY A 136 2.59 -20.11 -12.17
C GLY A 136 2.46 -21.60 -12.46
N GLY A 137 2.24 -22.41 -11.42
CA GLY A 137 1.91 -23.84 -11.59
C GLY A 137 0.61 -24.03 -12.36
N GLY A 138 0.40 -25.25 -12.88
CA GLY A 138 -0.68 -25.61 -13.79
C GLY A 138 -2.06 -25.15 -13.34
N GLY A 139 -2.65 -24.23 -14.11
CA GLY A 139 -3.98 -23.70 -13.87
C GLY A 139 -4.44 -22.88 -15.07
N ASN A 140 -5.09 -23.54 -16.03
CA ASN A 140 -5.69 -22.88 -17.21
C ASN A 140 -7.18 -22.59 -16.99
N PHE A 141 -7.75 -23.05 -15.86
CA PHE A 141 -9.17 -22.90 -15.55
C PHE A 141 -9.57 -21.43 -15.46
N LEU A 142 -8.84 -20.62 -14.68
CA LEU A 142 -9.17 -19.19 -14.53
C LEU A 142 -9.08 -18.44 -15.85
N PHE A 143 -8.03 -18.67 -16.65
CA PHE A 143 -7.92 -18.08 -17.99
C PHE A 143 -9.11 -18.45 -18.87
N THR A 144 -9.42 -19.75 -18.93
CA THR A 144 -10.52 -20.29 -19.72
C THR A 144 -11.85 -19.69 -19.27
N TYR A 145 -12.15 -19.76 -17.98
CA TYR A 145 -13.38 -19.23 -17.39
C TYR A 145 -13.50 -17.72 -17.63
N LEU A 146 -12.44 -16.95 -17.35
CA LEU A 146 -12.42 -15.51 -17.56
C LEU A 146 -12.76 -15.23 -19.01
N ILE A 147 -11.98 -15.73 -19.98
CA ILE A 147 -12.19 -15.48 -21.41
C ILE A 147 -13.59 -15.88 -21.88
N PHE A 148 -14.10 -17.05 -21.47
CA PHE A 148 -15.45 -17.48 -21.84
C PHE A 148 -16.55 -16.65 -21.19
N SER A 149 -16.36 -16.17 -19.95
CA SER A 149 -17.36 -15.36 -19.24
C SER A 149 -17.71 -14.05 -19.98
N SER A 150 -16.82 -13.54 -20.83
CA SER A 150 -17.11 -12.37 -21.69
C SER A 150 -17.69 -12.66 -23.06
N MET A 151 -17.77 -13.91 -23.53
CA MET A 151 -18.35 -14.19 -24.85
C MET A 151 -19.84 -13.80 -24.94
N THR A 152 -20.44 -13.41 -23.81
CA THR A 152 -21.77 -12.79 -23.71
C THR A 152 -21.77 -11.24 -23.76
N ARG A 153 -20.61 -10.56 -23.77
CA ARG A 153 -20.51 -9.08 -23.56
C ARG A 153 -19.60 -8.29 -24.51
N GLY A 154 -18.87 -8.92 -25.43
CA GLY A 154 -18.23 -8.26 -26.57
C GLY A 154 -16.91 -7.52 -26.29
N GLY A 155 -15.83 -7.94 -26.94
CA GLY A 155 -14.60 -7.17 -27.16
C GLY A 155 -13.38 -7.54 -26.31
N TYR A 156 -13.56 -7.85 -25.02
CA TYR A 156 -12.48 -8.29 -24.11
C TYR A 156 -12.89 -9.55 -23.36
N GLY A 157 -11.93 -10.46 -23.17
CA GLY A 157 -12.09 -11.76 -22.48
C GLY A 157 -12.78 -11.69 -21.11
N TYR A 158 -12.60 -10.64 -20.32
CA TYR A 158 -13.34 -10.31 -19.10
C TYR A 158 -12.91 -8.93 -18.59
N TYR A 159 -13.76 -8.23 -17.85
CA TYR A 159 -13.34 -7.13 -16.97
C TYR A 159 -14.23 -7.11 -15.72
N THR A 160 -13.68 -6.69 -14.58
CA THR A 160 -14.46 -6.53 -13.34
C THR A 160 -15.62 -5.58 -13.59
N PRO A 161 -16.88 -6.03 -13.48
CA PRO A 161 -18.02 -5.15 -13.72
C PRO A 161 -18.11 -4.07 -12.64
N ARG A 162 -18.29 -2.80 -13.06
CA ARG A 162 -18.50 -1.66 -12.15
C ARG A 162 -19.57 -1.91 -11.08
N SER A 163 -20.64 -2.62 -11.44
CA SER A 163 -21.72 -2.99 -10.52
C SER A 163 -21.29 -3.91 -9.35
N ARG A 164 -20.14 -4.59 -9.45
CA ARG A 164 -19.62 -5.47 -8.39
C ARG A 164 -18.72 -4.74 -7.39
N VAL A 165 -18.19 -3.57 -7.76
CA VAL A 165 -17.25 -2.80 -6.94
C VAL A 165 -17.78 -2.55 -5.53
N PRO A 166 -19.04 -2.10 -5.31
CA PRO A 166 -19.55 -1.86 -3.95
C PRO A 166 -19.55 -3.11 -3.05
N GLN A 167 -19.84 -4.28 -3.62
CA GLN A 167 -19.79 -5.54 -2.88
C GLN A 167 -18.35 -5.92 -2.53
N MET A 168 -17.42 -5.76 -3.48
CA MET A 168 -16.00 -6.04 -3.23
C MET A 168 -15.42 -5.10 -2.17
N GLU A 169 -15.81 -3.83 -2.15
CA GLU A 169 -15.44 -2.87 -1.10
C GLU A 169 -15.97 -3.30 0.27
N THR A 170 -17.22 -3.76 0.32
CA THR A 170 -17.85 -4.29 1.54
C THR A 170 -17.10 -5.52 2.04
N ASP A 171 -16.83 -6.49 1.16
CA ASP A 171 -16.10 -7.71 1.48
C ASP A 171 -14.71 -7.40 2.03
N ARG A 172 -13.98 -6.51 1.36
CA ARG A 172 -12.65 -6.05 1.79
C ARG A 172 -12.71 -5.36 3.15
N THR A 173 -13.68 -4.47 3.36
CA THR A 173 -13.84 -3.75 4.63
C THR A 173 -14.12 -4.72 5.77
N ASN A 174 -15.05 -5.67 5.56
CA ASN A 174 -15.37 -6.70 6.54
C ASN A 174 -14.17 -7.59 6.84
N TYR A 175 -13.40 -7.98 5.82
CA TYR A 175 -12.18 -8.76 6.00
C TYR A 175 -11.14 -7.98 6.80
N ARG A 176 -10.89 -6.71 6.46
CA ARG A 176 -9.93 -5.84 7.16
C ARG A 176 -10.30 -5.62 8.63
N ASN A 177 -11.59 -5.68 8.96
CA ASN A 177 -12.09 -5.61 10.35
C ASN A 177 -12.07 -6.96 11.09
N SER A 178 -11.64 -8.04 10.44
CA SER A 178 -11.63 -9.38 11.01
C SER A 178 -10.27 -9.75 11.64
N PRO A 179 -10.25 -10.68 12.62
CA PRO A 179 -9.02 -11.24 13.17
C PRO A 179 -8.14 -11.97 12.13
N ALA A 180 -8.72 -12.42 11.01
CA ALA A 180 -7.97 -13.04 9.92
C ALA A 180 -7.05 -12.04 9.20
N TYR A 181 -7.42 -10.75 9.20
CA TYR A 181 -6.60 -9.69 8.62
C TYR A 181 -5.52 -9.18 9.59
N SER A 182 -5.91 -8.74 10.80
CA SER A 182 -5.01 -8.11 11.78
C SER A 182 -4.16 -9.08 12.62
N GLY A 183 -4.63 -10.31 12.78
CA GLY A 183 -3.82 -11.42 13.26
C GLY A 183 -3.86 -11.72 14.76
N GLY A 184 -4.37 -12.92 15.07
CA GLY A 184 -3.94 -13.75 16.21
C GLY A 184 -2.60 -14.47 15.93
N PRO A 185 -2.32 -15.67 16.49
CA PRO A 185 -1.03 -16.35 16.37
C PRO A 185 -0.65 -16.58 14.89
N GLY A 186 0.44 -15.94 14.42
CA GLY A 186 0.87 -15.96 13.01
C GLY A 186 0.65 -14.64 12.24
N GLY A 187 0.00 -13.64 12.84
CA GLY A 187 -0.03 -12.26 12.33
C GLY A 187 -1.08 -11.95 11.26
N GLY A 188 -1.97 -12.89 10.91
CA GLY A 188 -3.04 -12.66 9.93
C GLY A 188 -2.51 -12.33 8.52
N GLN A 189 -3.32 -11.69 7.70
CA GLN A 189 -2.91 -11.25 6.35
C GLN A 189 -1.82 -10.17 6.41
N ILE A 190 -1.90 -9.24 7.37
CA ILE A 190 -0.89 -8.20 7.58
C ILE A 190 0.48 -8.85 7.81
N GLY A 191 0.58 -9.80 8.73
CA GLY A 191 1.82 -10.49 9.06
C GLY A 191 2.41 -11.23 7.85
N LYS A 192 1.55 -11.88 7.04
CA LYS A 192 1.99 -12.53 5.79
C LYS A 192 2.58 -11.53 4.80
N ASN A 193 1.95 -10.36 4.65
CA ASN A 193 2.45 -9.30 3.77
C ASN A 193 3.76 -8.72 4.30
N SER A 194 3.85 -8.40 5.60
CA SER A 194 5.09 -7.89 6.21
C SER A 194 6.25 -8.87 6.08
N GLN A 195 6.01 -10.17 6.25
CA GLN A 195 7.03 -11.21 6.04
C GLN A 195 7.49 -11.26 4.58
N TYR A 196 6.56 -11.18 3.63
CA TYR A 196 6.89 -11.12 2.20
C TYR A 196 7.74 -9.88 1.87
N TYR A 197 7.31 -8.68 2.27
CA TYR A 197 8.05 -7.44 2.00
C TYR A 197 9.45 -7.45 2.65
N SER A 198 9.57 -7.96 3.88
CA SER A 198 10.86 -8.12 4.56
C SER A 198 11.78 -9.09 3.81
N LYS A 199 11.25 -10.22 3.34
CA LYS A 199 11.99 -11.19 2.53
C LYS A 199 12.45 -10.57 1.22
N GLN A 200 11.55 -9.90 0.50
CA GLN A 200 11.87 -9.31 -0.80
C GLN A 200 12.85 -8.13 -0.69
N SER A 201 12.71 -7.27 0.32
CA SER A 201 13.66 -6.18 0.58
C SER A 201 15.06 -6.67 0.94
N SER A 202 15.17 -7.89 1.50
CA SER A 202 16.44 -8.53 1.83
C SER A 202 17.06 -9.26 0.64
N ALA A 203 16.28 -10.13 -0.02
CA ALA A 203 16.76 -10.97 -1.12
C ALA A 203 16.96 -10.19 -2.44
N ASN A 204 16.12 -9.18 -2.69
CA ASN A 204 16.08 -8.41 -3.93
C ASN A 204 16.37 -6.92 -3.69
N ARG A 205 17.19 -6.58 -2.69
CA ARG A 205 17.31 -5.21 -2.14
C ARG A 205 17.38 -4.08 -3.17
N SER A 206 18.25 -4.21 -4.17
CA SER A 206 18.44 -3.18 -5.19
C SER A 206 17.22 -3.01 -6.10
N SER A 207 16.71 -4.11 -6.67
CA SER A 207 15.53 -4.09 -7.55
C SER A 207 14.27 -3.73 -6.76
N TYR A 208 14.11 -4.26 -5.55
CA TYR A 208 13.02 -3.96 -4.61
C TYR A 208 12.95 -2.47 -4.26
N SER A 209 14.09 -1.87 -3.89
CA SER A 209 14.16 -0.46 -3.54
C SER A 209 13.96 0.44 -4.76
N SER A 210 14.54 0.08 -5.90
CA SER A 210 14.38 0.82 -7.15
C SER A 210 12.94 0.79 -7.64
N ALA A 211 12.27 -0.38 -7.53
CA ALA A 211 10.87 -0.56 -7.91
C ALA A 211 9.95 0.41 -7.16
N GLY A 212 10.11 0.52 -5.85
CA GLY A 212 9.33 1.43 -5.01
C GLY A 212 9.61 2.91 -5.21
N ARG A 213 10.66 3.29 -5.95
CA ARG A 213 11.00 4.69 -6.25
C ARG A 213 10.52 5.15 -7.61
N GLN A 214 10.53 4.28 -8.62
CA GLN A 214 10.07 4.64 -9.97
C GLN A 214 8.64 4.14 -10.14
N LEU A 215 7.69 4.86 -9.53
CA LEU A 215 6.27 4.54 -9.58
C LEU A 215 5.66 4.95 -10.92
N SER A 216 4.49 4.43 -11.28
CA SER A 216 3.78 4.86 -12.49
C SER A 216 3.37 6.33 -12.38
N PRO A 217 3.16 7.05 -13.51
CA PRO A 217 2.67 8.43 -13.49
C PRO A 217 1.34 8.57 -12.74
N ALA A 218 0.41 7.62 -12.93
CA ALA A 218 -0.85 7.54 -12.22
C ALA A 218 -0.65 7.48 -10.70
N ARG A 219 0.21 6.57 -10.23
CA ARG A 219 0.56 6.45 -8.81
C ARG A 219 1.21 7.70 -8.24
N GLN A 220 2.13 8.32 -8.98
CA GLN A 220 2.79 9.55 -8.54
C GLN A 220 1.78 10.69 -8.39
N SER A 221 0.85 10.82 -9.36
CA SER A 221 -0.25 11.77 -9.29
C SER A 221 -1.16 11.51 -8.09
N TYR A 222 -1.56 10.24 -7.88
CA TYR A 222 -2.33 9.82 -6.72
C TYR A 222 -1.66 10.24 -5.40
N ILE A 223 -0.38 9.90 -5.21
CA ILE A 223 0.36 10.27 -4.01
C ILE A 223 0.40 11.80 -3.85
N GLY A 224 0.67 12.56 -4.91
CA GLY A 224 0.65 14.03 -4.88
C GLY A 224 -0.71 14.61 -4.48
N ASN A 225 -1.80 14.06 -5.02
CA ASN A 225 -3.17 14.46 -4.69
C ASN A 225 -3.52 14.11 -3.24
N GLN A 226 -3.13 12.93 -2.76
CA GLN A 226 -3.33 12.54 -1.36
C GLN A 226 -2.58 13.46 -0.39
N LYS A 227 -1.33 13.82 -0.70
CA LYS A 227 -0.52 14.75 0.10
C LYS A 227 -1.11 16.16 0.14
N SER A 228 -1.51 16.70 -1.01
CA SER A 228 -2.02 18.08 -1.13
C SER A 228 -3.42 18.25 -0.53
N SER A 229 -4.31 17.27 -0.71
CA SER A 229 -5.66 17.27 -0.12
C SER A 229 -5.68 16.88 1.36
N GLY A 230 -4.62 16.22 1.86
CA GLY A 230 -4.57 15.66 3.20
C GLY A 230 -5.36 14.35 3.38
N ALA A 231 -5.90 13.78 2.30
CA ALA A 231 -6.69 12.54 2.32
C ALA A 231 -5.87 11.31 2.78
N PHE A 232 -4.54 11.38 2.74
CA PHE A 232 -3.66 10.36 3.33
C PHE A 232 -3.92 10.11 4.82
N LYS A 233 -4.46 11.08 5.55
CA LYS A 233 -4.81 10.95 6.99
C LYS A 233 -5.93 9.93 7.24
N SER A 234 -6.78 9.72 6.25
CA SER A 234 -7.86 8.71 6.26
C SER A 234 -7.50 7.42 5.53
N SER A 235 -6.27 7.29 5.02
CA SER A 235 -5.81 6.12 4.28
C SER A 235 -5.85 4.86 5.16
N GLY A 236 -6.23 3.75 4.52
CA GLY A 236 -6.19 2.41 5.09
C GLY A 236 -4.89 1.67 4.78
N THR A 237 -3.96 2.27 4.04
CA THR A 237 -2.71 1.61 3.64
C THR A 237 -1.78 1.38 4.82
N GLY A 238 -1.45 0.11 5.10
CA GLY A 238 -0.37 -0.25 6.00
C GLY A 238 -0.59 0.16 7.47
N VAL A 239 -1.64 -0.40 8.10
CA VAL A 239 -1.67 -0.82 9.51
C VAL A 239 -1.25 0.24 10.56
N ARG A 240 -2.26 0.80 11.23
CA ARG A 240 -2.14 1.61 12.44
C ARG A 240 -1.62 0.80 13.65
N SER A 241 -0.34 0.50 13.71
CA SER A 241 0.27 0.00 14.96
C SER A 241 1.75 0.34 15.15
N SER A 242 2.19 1.53 14.72
CA SER A 242 3.43 2.13 15.25
C SER A 242 3.61 3.60 14.86
N PHE A 243 2.72 4.50 15.29
CA PHE A 243 3.00 5.94 15.17
C PHE A 243 2.54 6.73 16.41
N GLY A 244 2.80 6.16 17.59
CA GLY A 244 2.43 6.77 18.87
C GLY A 244 2.96 6.01 20.09
N LYS A 245 4.29 5.94 20.25
CA LYS A 245 4.89 5.69 21.56
C LYS A 245 6.23 6.44 21.65
N SER A 246 6.16 7.76 21.85
CA SER A 246 7.31 8.51 22.35
C SER A 246 7.55 8.11 23.80
N GLY A 247 8.63 7.37 24.05
CA GLY A 247 8.97 6.91 25.40
C GLY A 247 10.31 6.20 25.49
N GLY A 248 11.41 6.94 25.25
CA GLY A 248 12.68 6.70 25.96
C GLY A 248 13.77 5.88 25.25
N ARG A 249 14.94 6.52 25.18
CA ARG A 249 16.33 6.02 25.09
C ARG A 249 16.96 5.80 23.71
N SER A 250 17.79 6.80 23.39
CA SER A 250 19.03 6.84 22.60
C SER A 250 19.54 5.53 21.96
N GLY A 251 19.80 5.61 20.66
CA GLY A 251 20.69 4.70 19.95
C GLY A 251 20.60 4.96 18.45
N GLY A 252 21.58 5.66 17.88
CA GLY A 252 21.54 6.05 16.48
C GLY A 252 21.51 4.86 15.51
N MET A 253 20.62 4.92 14.53
CA MET A 253 20.75 4.16 13.28
C MET A 253 20.52 5.11 12.12
N ARG A 254 21.57 5.26 11.30
CA ARG A 254 21.53 5.92 10.00
C ARG A 254 20.72 5.04 9.04
N GLY A 255 19.96 5.69 8.17
CA GLY A 255 18.84 5.08 7.44
C GLY A 255 19.18 3.93 6.50
N ALA A 256 18.21 3.02 6.38
CA ALA A 256 17.79 2.37 5.15
C ALA A 256 16.58 1.47 5.46
N GLY A 257 15.43 1.74 4.83
CA GLY A 257 14.30 0.80 4.74
C GLY A 257 13.12 1.15 5.65
N GLY A 258 11.98 1.45 5.02
CA GLY A 258 10.69 1.51 5.69
C GLY A 258 10.36 0.15 6.28
N GLY A 259 10.71 -0.05 7.55
CA GLY A 259 10.28 -1.19 8.33
C GLY A 259 8.91 -0.89 8.93
N GLN A 260 7.88 -1.64 8.53
CA GLN A 260 6.66 -1.77 9.32
C GLN A 260 7.06 -2.32 10.70
N VAL A 261 6.85 -1.54 11.75
CA VAL A 261 7.01 -1.98 13.13
C VAL A 261 5.73 -2.70 13.54
N ILE A 262 5.84 -4.00 13.83
CA ILE A 262 4.78 -4.84 14.40
C ILE A 262 4.93 -4.80 15.93
N ILE A 263 3.95 -4.25 16.65
CA ILE A 263 3.83 -4.47 18.11
C ILE A 263 2.79 -5.57 18.36
N GLY A 264 3.27 -6.71 18.85
CA GLY A 264 2.44 -7.78 19.39
C GLY A 264 1.80 -7.41 20.73
N ASN A 265 0.63 -8.00 20.98
CA ASN A 265 -0.14 -7.90 22.22
C ASN A 265 0.74 -8.10 23.47
N LEU A 266 0.67 -7.13 24.40
CA LEU A 266 1.01 -7.35 25.81
C LEU A 266 -0.30 -7.51 26.57
N ARG A 267 -0.47 -8.69 27.17
CA ARG A 267 -1.16 -8.84 28.45
C ARG A 267 -0.19 -8.48 29.56
#